data_AF-A0A1S3HX53-F1
#
_entry.id   AF-A0A1S3HX53-F1
#
_cell.length_a   1.000
_cell.length_b   1.000
_cell.length_c   1.000
_cell.angle_alpha   90.00
_cell.angle_beta   90.00
_cell.angle_gamma   90.00
#
_symmetry.space_group_name_H-M   'P 1'
#
loop_
_entity.id
_entity.type
_entity.pdbx_description
1 polymer ?
#
loop_
_entity_poly.entity_id
_entity_poly.type
_entity_poly.pdbx_seq_one_letter_code
_entity_poly.pdbx_strand_id
1 'polypeptide(L)'
;MSQMARVPQLQQLSNIKSKEIPLSKIYGFGSDGAASMTSMGNGVAGRLLAENPAMVHIHCIAHRLALCTSQAANAIDYMKDYQSTITSIFYYFKASSVRVNRITAIQELLDEPILKCNEVHEVRWLPYYKAIETIYRTYGSLVSYMSEMGASDAKAKGFAKKLSQFSFVFVTHMLLSILSIVTELCLLFQKKDLDPALVDVNVKHALRELQKHRDHATSSEGLSGKPGSYIEEFLLKGVVTRQQENWYRPVIQD
;
A
#
# COMPACT_ATOMS: atom_id res chain seq x y z
N MET A 1 -7.56 13.78 41.66
CA MET A 1 -6.40 14.65 41.36
C MET A 1 -5.32 13.79 40.69
N SER A 2 -5.51 13.40 39.43
CA SER A 2 -4.87 13.99 38.23
C SER A 2 -3.32 14.00 38.25
N GLN A 3 -2.71 12.80 38.24
CA GLN A 3 -1.32 12.62 37.80
C GLN A 3 -1.22 11.33 36.98
N MET A 4 -1.62 11.32 35.69
CA MET A 4 -1.24 10.22 34.79
C MET A 4 -1.48 10.47 33.29
N ALA A 5 -1.28 11.70 32.81
CA ALA A 5 -1.15 11.95 31.37
C ALA A 5 -0.18 13.12 31.14
N ARG A 6 1.12 12.87 31.29
CA ARG A 6 2.13 13.77 30.70
C ARG A 6 1.97 13.67 29.19
N VAL A 7 1.35 14.70 28.62
CA VAL A 7 1.03 14.86 27.19
C VAL A 7 2.28 14.56 26.34
N PRO A 8 2.25 13.58 25.41
CA PRO A 8 3.42 13.11 24.61
C PRO A 8 4.28 14.22 23.97
N GLN A 9 3.66 15.36 23.67
CA GLN A 9 4.24 16.55 23.06
C GLN A 9 5.26 17.25 23.99
N LEU A 10 4.96 17.32 25.28
CA LEU A 10 5.87 17.93 26.26
C LEU A 10 7.11 17.07 26.48
N GLN A 11 6.97 15.75 26.38
CA GLN A 11 8.09 14.82 26.43
C GLN A 11 9.00 14.96 25.19
N GLN A 12 8.44 15.18 24.01
CA GLN A 12 9.24 15.42 22.80
C GLN A 12 10.02 16.74 22.90
N LEU A 13 9.40 17.81 23.40
CA LEU A 13 10.08 19.09 23.64
C LEU A 13 11.16 18.97 24.71
N SER A 14 10.91 18.24 25.80
CA SER A 14 11.94 17.99 26.82
C SER A 14 13.13 17.23 26.25
N ASN A 15 12.89 16.27 25.35
CA ASN A 15 13.95 15.51 24.69
C ASN A 15 14.78 16.38 23.72
N ILE A 16 14.18 17.40 23.10
CA ILE A 16 14.92 18.37 22.28
C ILE A 16 15.76 19.27 23.19
N LYS A 17 15.15 19.80 24.26
CA LYS A 17 15.84 20.68 25.22
C LYS A 17 16.98 19.96 25.96
N SER A 18 16.84 18.67 26.25
CA SER A 18 17.89 17.87 26.88
C SER A 18 19.11 17.60 25.99
N LYS A 19 19.02 17.87 24.68
CA LYS A 19 20.17 17.78 23.77
C LYS A 19 21.05 19.04 23.78
N GLU A 20 20.70 20.03 24.60
CA GLU A 20 21.43 21.31 24.73
C GLU A 20 21.56 22.07 23.39
N ILE A 21 20.68 21.78 22.43
CA ILE A 21 20.61 22.48 21.15
C ILE A 21 19.83 23.79 21.38
N PRO A 22 20.43 24.97 21.13
CA PRO A 22 19.70 26.22 21.21
C PRO A 22 18.56 26.21 20.19
N LEU A 23 17.33 26.49 20.64
CA LEU A 23 16.15 26.42 19.75
C LEU A 23 16.22 27.42 18.59
N SER A 24 16.92 28.54 18.78
CA SER A 24 17.22 29.52 17.71
C SER A 24 18.08 28.95 16.58
N LYS A 25 18.79 27.84 16.80
CA LYS A 25 19.61 27.15 15.79
C LYS A 25 18.87 26.00 15.11
N ILE A 26 17.59 25.77 15.42
CA ILE A 26 16.75 24.78 14.74
C ILE A 26 16.13 25.44 13.51
N TYR A 27 16.63 25.12 12.32
CA TYR A 27 16.14 25.72 11.08
C TYR A 27 14.95 24.99 10.46
N GLY A 28 14.74 23.72 10.82
CA GLY A 28 13.71 22.88 10.20
C GLY A 28 13.15 21.84 11.17
N PHE A 29 11.85 21.59 11.04
CA PHE A 29 11.14 20.53 11.76
C PHE A 29 10.22 19.76 10.82
N GLY A 30 10.40 18.45 10.72
CA GLY A 30 9.55 17.56 9.92
C GLY A 30 8.62 16.72 10.80
N SER A 31 7.33 16.63 10.47
CA SER A 31 6.39 15.76 11.20
C SER A 31 5.38 15.06 10.29
N ASP A 32 4.67 14.06 10.83
CA ASP A 32 3.63 13.30 10.13
C ASP A 32 2.31 14.08 9.94
N GLY A 33 2.20 15.31 10.47
CA GLY A 33 1.00 16.12 10.33
C GLY A 33 -0.05 15.94 11.41
N ALA A 34 0.16 15.04 12.38
CA ALA A 34 -0.78 14.87 13.48
C ALA A 34 -0.99 16.18 14.24
N ALA A 35 -2.21 16.46 14.71
CA ALA A 35 -2.53 17.71 15.41
C ALA A 35 -1.66 17.92 16.67
N SER A 36 -1.26 16.83 17.32
CA SER A 36 -0.27 16.82 18.42
C SER A 36 1.10 17.33 18.00
N MET A 37 1.46 17.23 16.72
CA MET A 37 2.72 17.71 16.17
C MET A 37 2.60 19.10 15.57
N THR A 38 1.47 19.41 14.92
CA THR A 38 1.34 20.58 14.03
C THR A 38 0.49 21.73 14.56
N SER A 39 -0.33 21.52 15.59
CA SER A 39 -1.20 22.60 16.08
C SER A 39 -0.40 23.78 16.65
N MET A 40 -0.79 25.00 16.29
CA MET A 40 -0.06 26.22 16.65
C MET A 40 0.05 26.45 18.16
N GLY A 41 -0.99 26.12 18.93
CA GLY A 41 -1.01 26.36 20.38
C GLY A 41 -0.43 25.23 21.24
N ASN A 42 -0.66 23.98 20.84
CA ASN A 42 -0.36 22.81 21.67
C ASN A 42 0.56 21.78 21.01
N GLY A 43 0.82 21.93 19.71
CA GLY A 43 1.67 21.04 18.96
C GLY A 43 3.14 21.37 19.15
N VAL A 44 4.00 20.37 18.92
CA VAL A 44 5.46 20.53 19.01
C VAL A 44 5.96 21.58 18.02
N ALA A 45 5.50 21.55 16.76
CA ALA A 45 5.85 22.55 15.75
C ALA A 45 5.41 23.96 16.17
N GLY A 46 4.18 24.12 16.65
CA GLY A 46 3.66 25.41 17.11
C GLY A 46 4.47 26.01 18.26
N ARG A 47 4.84 25.17 19.24
CA ARG A 47 5.68 25.58 20.37
C ARG A 47 7.11 25.93 19.94
N LEU A 48 7.69 25.18 19.01
CA LEU A 48 9.01 25.49 18.45
C LEU A 48 8.98 26.79 17.63
N LEU A 49 7.93 27.03 16.84
CA LEU A 49 7.72 28.27 16.08
C LEU A 49 7.56 29.49 16.98
N ALA A 50 6.93 29.34 18.16
CA ALA A 50 6.81 30.41 19.13
C ALA A 50 8.17 30.84 19.71
N GLU A 51 9.10 29.90 19.90
CA GLU A 51 10.46 30.17 20.40
C GLU A 51 11.44 30.54 19.26
N ASN A 52 11.20 30.04 18.04
CA ASN A 52 11.99 30.33 16.84
C ASN A 52 11.08 30.54 15.62
N PRO A 53 10.61 31.77 15.39
CA PRO A 53 9.74 32.10 14.25
C PRO A 53 10.38 31.89 12.87
N ALA A 54 11.72 31.78 12.79
CA ALA A 54 12.45 31.55 11.54
C ALA A 54 12.55 30.07 11.14
N MET A 55 12.13 29.14 12.01
CA MET A 55 12.13 27.70 11.72
C MET A 55 11.09 27.36 10.65
N VAL A 56 11.45 26.49 9.70
CA VAL A 56 10.51 25.94 8.72
C VAL A 56 9.90 24.64 9.24
N HIS A 57 8.57 24.57 9.30
CA HIS A 57 7.86 23.31 9.56
C HIS A 57 7.44 22.66 8.24
N ILE A 58 7.78 21.38 8.07
CA ILE A 58 7.48 20.59 6.87
C ILE A 58 6.61 19.39 7.25
N HIS A 59 5.46 19.27 6.59
CA HIS A 59 4.65 18.04 6.65
C HIS A 59 5.29 16.98 5.76
N CYS A 60 5.67 15.85 6.36
CA CYS A 60 6.36 14.74 5.71
C CYS A 60 5.66 14.31 4.41
N ILE A 61 6.37 14.44 3.28
CA ILE A 61 5.83 14.12 1.95
C ILE A 61 5.47 12.64 1.80
N ALA A 62 6.25 11.74 2.39
CA ALA A 62 5.92 10.31 2.41
C ALA A 62 4.60 10.04 3.16
N HIS A 63 4.36 10.75 4.27
CA HIS A 63 3.11 10.63 5.01
C HIS A 63 1.93 11.24 4.24
N ARG A 64 2.13 12.39 3.58
CA ARG A 64 1.10 12.98 2.71
C ARG A 64 0.69 12.06 1.57
N LEU A 65 1.65 11.37 0.94
CA LEU A 65 1.37 10.38 -0.09
C LEU A 65 0.59 9.17 0.45
N ALA A 66 0.94 8.68 1.64
CA ALA A 66 0.20 7.59 2.28
C ALA A 66 -1.24 8.00 2.62
N LEU A 67 -1.44 9.23 3.10
CA LEU A 67 -2.76 9.77 3.41
C LEU A 67 -3.62 9.92 2.14
N CYS A 68 -3.09 10.54 1.08
CA CYS A 68 -3.91 10.78 -0.13
C CYS A 68 -4.33 9.48 -0.81
N THR A 69 -3.44 8.48 -0.86
CA THR A 69 -3.75 7.17 -1.43
C THR A 69 -4.76 6.42 -0.56
N SER A 70 -4.63 6.47 0.77
CA SER A 70 -5.59 5.86 1.70
C SER A 70 -6.97 6.50 1.58
N GLN A 71 -7.03 7.83 1.54
CA GLN A 71 -8.27 8.58 1.35
C GLN A 71 -8.93 8.26 0.00
N ALA A 72 -8.14 8.13 -1.07
CA ALA A 72 -8.65 7.78 -2.40
C ALA A 72 -9.31 6.39 -2.42
N ALA A 73 -8.70 5.36 -1.83
CA ALA A 73 -9.36 4.05 -1.72
C ALA A 73 -10.59 4.08 -0.82
N ASN A 74 -10.50 4.75 0.33
CA ASN A 74 -11.60 4.85 1.28
C ASN A 74 -12.78 5.69 0.76
N ALA A 75 -12.62 6.42 -0.33
CA ALA A 75 -13.72 7.08 -1.03
C ALA A 75 -14.55 6.11 -1.90
N ILE A 76 -14.07 4.89 -2.15
CA ILE A 76 -14.72 3.91 -3.04
C ILE A 76 -15.17 2.70 -2.21
N ASP A 77 -16.48 2.47 -2.11
CA ASP A 77 -17.00 1.40 -1.25
C ASP A 77 -16.57 -0.01 -1.70
N TYR A 78 -16.49 -0.24 -3.01
CA TYR A 78 -15.96 -1.51 -3.53
C TYR A 78 -14.51 -1.75 -3.09
N MET A 79 -13.68 -0.69 -2.99
CA MET A 79 -12.31 -0.82 -2.54
C MET A 79 -12.22 -1.23 -1.07
N LYS A 80 -13.14 -0.76 -0.21
CA LYS A 80 -13.23 -1.20 1.18
C LYS A 80 -13.59 -2.69 1.28
N ASP A 81 -14.57 -3.15 0.49
CA ASP A 81 -14.93 -4.58 0.45
C ASP A 81 -13.79 -5.45 -0.10
N TYR A 82 -13.09 -4.96 -1.13
CA TYR A 82 -11.91 -5.63 -1.69
C TYR A 82 -10.79 -5.75 -0.65
N GLN A 83 -10.47 -4.67 0.07
CA GLN A 83 -9.52 -4.66 1.20
C GLN A 83 -9.90 -5.64 2.30
N SER A 84 -11.15 -5.59 2.74
CA SER A 84 -11.68 -6.51 3.75
C SER A 84 -11.59 -7.97 3.29
N THR A 85 -11.83 -8.24 2.01
CA THR A 85 -11.74 -9.58 1.42
C THR A 85 -10.32 -10.12 1.45
N ILE A 86 -9.34 -9.35 0.97
CA ILE A 86 -7.93 -9.74 0.99
C ILE A 86 -7.47 -10.02 2.43
N THR A 87 -7.74 -9.09 3.33
CA THR A 87 -7.39 -9.23 4.75
C THR A 87 -8.02 -10.49 5.36
N SER A 88 -9.29 -10.75 5.05
CA SER A 88 -10.02 -11.94 5.52
C SER A 88 -9.45 -13.26 4.99
N ILE A 89 -8.99 -13.29 3.73
CA ILE A 89 -8.31 -14.46 3.14
C ILE A 89 -7.01 -14.74 3.90
N PHE A 90 -6.20 -13.72 4.17
CA PHE A 90 -4.96 -13.89 4.93
C PHE A 90 -5.21 -14.37 6.36
N TYR A 91 -6.19 -13.78 7.07
CA TYR A 91 -6.57 -14.26 8.39
C TYR A 91 -7.13 -15.68 8.38
N TYR A 92 -7.84 -16.04 7.31
CA TYR A 92 -8.34 -17.40 7.12
C TYR A 92 -7.18 -18.40 7.15
N PHE A 93 -6.14 -18.23 6.34
CA PHE A 93 -4.99 -19.15 6.36
C PHE A 93 -4.15 -19.04 7.63
N LYS A 94 -3.88 -17.82 8.13
CA LYS A 94 -3.09 -17.59 9.36
C LYS A 94 -3.67 -18.33 10.57
N ALA A 95 -4.99 -18.50 10.62
CA ALA A 95 -5.68 -19.17 11.72
C ALA A 95 -5.56 -20.71 11.73
N SER A 96 -4.86 -21.36 10.78
CA SER A 96 -4.68 -22.82 10.80
C SER A 96 -3.48 -23.29 10.00
N SER A 97 -2.55 -23.95 10.68
CA SER A 97 -1.43 -24.65 10.05
C SER A 97 -1.88 -25.75 9.09
N VAL A 98 -3.00 -26.43 9.37
CA VAL A 98 -3.58 -27.45 8.47
C VAL A 98 -4.02 -26.82 7.15
N ARG A 99 -4.65 -25.64 7.18
CA ARG A 99 -5.06 -24.92 5.96
C ARG A 99 -3.84 -24.45 5.17
N VAL A 100 -2.81 -23.94 5.86
CA VAL A 100 -1.52 -23.57 5.24
C VAL A 100 -0.87 -24.78 4.55
N ASN A 101 -0.74 -25.92 5.22
CA ASN A 101 -0.11 -27.11 4.63
C ASN A 101 -0.86 -27.59 3.38
N ARG A 102 -2.19 -27.55 3.40
CA ARG A 102 -3.01 -27.93 2.24
C ARG A 102 -2.83 -26.99 1.05
N ILE A 103 -2.88 -25.67 1.26
CA ILE A 103 -2.64 -24.74 0.14
C ILE A 103 -1.21 -24.85 -0.37
N THR A 104 -0.21 -25.03 0.50
CA THR A 104 1.18 -25.24 0.08
C THR A 104 1.33 -26.44 -0.85
N ALA A 105 0.66 -27.57 -0.57
CA ALA A 105 0.68 -28.73 -1.47
C ALA A 105 0.09 -28.42 -2.86
N ILE A 106 -0.95 -27.58 -2.92
CA ILE A 106 -1.52 -27.11 -4.20
C ILE A 106 -0.54 -26.15 -4.90
N GLN A 107 0.12 -25.28 -4.14
CA GLN A 107 1.13 -24.34 -4.67
C GLN A 107 2.33 -25.06 -5.27
N GLU A 108 2.82 -26.12 -4.63
CA GLU A 108 3.87 -26.99 -5.16
C GLU A 108 3.45 -27.66 -6.48
N LEU A 109 2.20 -28.13 -6.56
CA LEU A 109 1.66 -28.74 -7.78
C LEU A 109 1.53 -27.73 -8.95
N LEU A 110 1.18 -26.49 -8.63
CA LEU A 110 0.97 -25.41 -9.61
C LEU A 110 2.23 -24.58 -9.90
N ASP A 111 3.37 -24.89 -9.28
CA ASP A 111 4.61 -24.10 -9.35
C ASP A 111 4.40 -22.62 -8.94
N GLU A 112 3.56 -22.40 -7.92
CA GLU A 112 3.26 -21.09 -7.36
C GLU A 112 4.08 -20.83 -6.07
N PRO A 113 4.42 -19.56 -5.77
CA PRO A 113 5.16 -19.24 -4.56
C PRO A 113 4.32 -19.47 -3.30
N ILE A 114 4.98 -19.80 -2.18
CA ILE A 114 4.31 -20.00 -0.88
C ILE A 114 3.50 -18.76 -0.49
N LEU A 115 2.24 -18.98 -0.07
CA LEU A 115 1.38 -17.91 0.42
C LEU A 115 1.94 -17.31 1.72
N LYS A 116 2.58 -16.15 1.62
CA LYS A 116 3.06 -15.41 2.79
C LYS A 116 1.95 -14.54 3.36
N CYS A 117 1.40 -14.98 4.49
CA CYS A 117 0.38 -14.23 5.23
C CYS A 117 1.01 -13.05 5.99
N ASN A 118 1.30 -11.96 5.28
CA ASN A 118 1.77 -10.72 5.89
C ASN A 118 0.60 -10.01 6.59
N GLU A 119 0.89 -9.32 7.70
CA GLU A 119 -0.12 -8.46 8.34
C GLU A 119 -0.45 -7.29 7.44
N VAL A 120 -1.67 -7.30 6.90
CA VAL A 120 -2.22 -6.21 6.11
C VAL A 120 -2.71 -5.14 7.06
N HIS A 121 -1.85 -4.20 7.43
CA HIS A 121 -2.29 -3.03 8.18
C HIS A 121 -3.01 -2.06 7.23
N GLU A 122 -4.30 -1.82 7.48
CA GLU A 122 -5.20 -0.95 6.70
C GLU A 122 -4.66 0.48 6.47
N VAL A 123 -3.67 0.91 7.27
CA VAL A 123 -3.14 2.28 7.27
C VAL A 123 -1.95 2.48 6.33
N ARG A 124 -1.36 1.42 5.75
CA ARG A 124 -0.16 1.55 4.90
C ARG A 124 -0.31 0.79 3.57
N TRP A 125 -0.31 1.54 2.47
CA TRP A 125 -0.44 1.00 1.12
C TRP A 125 0.72 0.11 0.66
N LEU A 126 1.94 0.33 1.17
CA LEU A 126 3.10 -0.50 0.82
C LEU A 126 2.93 -1.98 1.21
N PRO A 127 2.55 -2.32 2.46
CA PRO A 127 2.11 -3.68 2.81
C PRO A 127 0.94 -4.19 1.96
N TYR A 128 0.00 -3.32 1.62
CA TYR A 128 -1.17 -3.69 0.82
C TYR A 128 -0.80 -4.09 -0.63
N TYR A 129 0.17 -3.40 -1.25
CA TYR A 129 0.71 -3.78 -2.55
C TYR A 129 1.29 -5.20 -2.53
N LYS A 130 2.11 -5.52 -1.52
CA LYS A 130 2.67 -6.88 -1.36
C LYS A 130 1.59 -7.92 -1.15
N ALA A 131 0.51 -7.56 -0.45
CA ALA A 131 -0.64 -8.44 -0.23
C ALA A 131 -1.36 -8.75 -1.55
N ILE A 132 -1.64 -7.73 -2.37
CA ILE A 132 -2.25 -7.91 -3.71
C ILE A 132 -1.33 -8.73 -4.62
N GLU A 133 -0.03 -8.43 -4.64
CA GLU A 133 0.95 -9.19 -5.42
C GLU A 133 0.96 -10.66 -5.00
N THR A 134 0.88 -10.95 -3.70
CA THR A 134 0.79 -12.31 -3.19
C THR A 134 -0.49 -12.99 -3.70
N ILE A 135 -1.66 -12.34 -3.58
CA ILE A 135 -2.93 -12.88 -4.10
C ILE A 135 -2.84 -13.19 -5.60
N TYR A 136 -2.24 -12.28 -6.38
CA TYR A 136 -2.06 -12.45 -7.82
C TYR A 136 -1.14 -13.62 -8.16
N ARG A 137 0.01 -13.74 -7.49
CA ARG A 137 0.98 -14.81 -7.74
C ARG A 137 0.50 -16.18 -7.28
N THR A 138 -0.42 -16.23 -6.33
CA THR A 138 -0.97 -17.49 -5.79
C THR A 138 -2.43 -17.70 -6.20
N TYR A 139 -2.87 -17.04 -7.28
CA TYR A 139 -4.28 -16.97 -7.61
C TYR A 139 -4.86 -18.34 -7.97
N GLY A 140 -4.12 -19.17 -8.70
CA GLY A 140 -4.56 -20.51 -9.11
C GLY A 140 -4.75 -21.43 -7.90
N SER A 141 -3.78 -21.45 -6.98
CA SER A 141 -3.88 -22.25 -5.75
C SER A 141 -5.01 -21.76 -4.84
N LEU A 142 -5.20 -20.44 -4.72
CA LEU A 142 -6.29 -19.86 -3.93
C LEU A 142 -7.66 -20.26 -4.47
N VAL A 143 -7.90 -20.11 -5.78
CA VAL A 143 -9.19 -20.48 -6.39
C VAL A 143 -9.45 -21.97 -6.24
N SER A 144 -8.43 -22.80 -6.50
CA SER A 144 -8.53 -24.26 -6.39
C SER A 144 -8.88 -24.70 -4.97
N TYR A 145 -8.12 -24.20 -4.00
CA TYR A 145 -8.33 -24.49 -2.58
C TYR A 145 -9.72 -24.06 -2.11
N MET A 146 -10.12 -22.82 -2.39
CA MET A 146 -11.40 -22.28 -1.91
C MET A 146 -12.60 -23.00 -2.55
N SER A 147 -12.47 -23.41 -3.81
CA SER A 147 -13.50 -24.17 -4.53
C SER A 147 -13.68 -25.57 -3.95
N GLU A 148 -12.57 -26.26 -3.66
CA GLU A 148 -12.58 -27.59 -3.04
C GLU A 148 -13.19 -27.56 -1.62
N MET A 149 -12.72 -26.63 -0.79
CA MET A 149 -13.15 -26.53 0.60
C MET A 149 -14.58 -26.01 0.75
N GLY A 150 -15.13 -25.34 -0.27
CA GLY A 150 -16.43 -24.68 -0.24
C GLY A 150 -17.64 -25.59 0.03
N ALA A 151 -17.50 -26.91 -0.14
CA ALA A 151 -18.55 -27.87 0.25
C ALA A 151 -18.69 -28.01 1.77
N SER A 152 -17.58 -27.84 2.51
CA SER A 152 -17.50 -28.08 3.97
C SER A 152 -17.29 -26.80 4.79
N ASP A 153 -16.84 -25.72 4.16
CA ASP A 153 -16.51 -24.45 4.82
C ASP A 153 -17.22 -23.28 4.13
N ALA A 154 -18.17 -22.67 4.85
CA ALA A 154 -18.94 -21.55 4.36
C ALA A 154 -18.08 -20.30 4.03
N LYS A 155 -16.98 -20.08 4.76
CA LYS A 155 -16.05 -18.98 4.47
C LYS A 155 -15.31 -19.25 3.16
N ALA A 156 -14.80 -20.48 2.98
CA ALA A 156 -14.15 -20.87 1.73
C ALA A 156 -15.10 -20.73 0.53
N LYS A 157 -16.36 -21.14 0.67
CA LYS A 157 -17.40 -20.94 -0.35
C LYS A 157 -17.62 -19.47 -0.70
N GLY A 158 -17.66 -18.61 0.32
CA GLY A 158 -17.78 -17.16 0.14
C GLY A 158 -16.58 -16.57 -0.61
N PHE A 159 -15.36 -16.97 -0.24
CA PHE A 159 -14.15 -16.53 -0.93
C PHE A 159 -14.07 -17.05 -2.36
N ALA A 160 -14.40 -18.31 -2.62
CA ALA A 160 -14.47 -18.86 -3.98
C ALA A 160 -15.41 -18.01 -4.86
N LYS A 161 -16.59 -17.65 -4.35
CA LYS A 161 -17.51 -16.77 -5.07
C LYS A 161 -16.90 -15.39 -5.36
N LYS A 162 -16.21 -14.77 -4.39
CA LYS A 162 -15.57 -13.45 -4.59
C LYS A 162 -14.40 -13.52 -5.57
N LEU A 163 -13.52 -14.51 -5.43
CA LEU A 163 -12.37 -14.69 -6.31
C LEU A 163 -12.81 -14.87 -7.77
N SER A 164 -13.88 -15.63 -8.01
CA SER A 164 -14.41 -15.84 -9.37
C SER A 164 -15.15 -14.64 -9.97
N GLN A 165 -15.31 -13.52 -9.25
CA GLN A 165 -15.94 -12.33 -9.82
C GLN A 165 -14.97 -11.58 -10.73
N PHE A 166 -15.46 -11.21 -11.91
CA PHE A 166 -14.72 -10.35 -12.84
C PHE A 166 -14.23 -9.07 -12.16
N SER A 167 -15.05 -8.43 -11.33
CA SER A 167 -14.68 -7.22 -10.60
C SER A 167 -13.47 -7.42 -9.68
N PHE A 168 -13.37 -8.57 -9.01
CA PHE A 168 -12.24 -8.88 -8.13
C PHE A 168 -10.95 -9.06 -8.93
N VAL A 169 -11.02 -9.85 -10.01
CA VAL A 169 -9.88 -10.07 -10.92
C VAL A 169 -9.43 -8.75 -11.53
N PHE A 170 -10.37 -8.01 -12.12
CA PHE A 170 -10.10 -6.72 -12.75
C PHE A 170 -9.42 -5.74 -11.78
N VAL A 171 -9.98 -5.56 -10.57
CA VAL A 171 -9.41 -4.64 -9.58
C VAL A 171 -8.04 -5.11 -9.08
N THR A 172 -7.81 -6.43 -8.92
CA THR A 172 -6.48 -6.97 -8.57
C THR A 172 -5.43 -6.55 -9.58
N HIS A 173 -5.69 -6.74 -10.86
CA HIS A 173 -4.76 -6.37 -11.94
C HIS A 173 -4.58 -4.85 -12.07
N MET A 174 -5.69 -4.10 -12.01
CA MET A 174 -5.66 -2.64 -12.06
C MET A 174 -4.81 -2.07 -10.92
N LEU A 175 -4.98 -2.58 -9.70
CA LEU A 175 -4.22 -2.12 -8.54
C LEU A 175 -2.74 -2.47 -8.64
N LEU A 176 -2.35 -3.60 -9.22
CA LEU A 176 -0.93 -3.90 -9.45
C LEU A 176 -0.25 -2.84 -10.32
N SER A 177 -0.97 -2.32 -11.32
CA SER A 177 -0.46 -1.28 -12.22
C SER A 177 -0.41 0.11 -11.54
N ILE A 178 -1.44 0.45 -10.76
CA ILE A 178 -1.50 1.74 -10.05
C ILE A 178 -0.50 1.79 -8.89
N LEU A 179 -0.41 0.70 -8.13
CA LEU A 179 0.40 0.66 -6.91
C LEU A 179 1.88 0.50 -7.16
N SER A 180 2.32 0.02 -8.32
CA SER A 180 3.74 0.06 -8.69
C SER A 180 4.22 1.52 -8.74
N ILE A 181 3.48 2.39 -9.43
CA ILE A 181 3.76 3.84 -9.54
C ILE A 181 3.78 4.50 -8.15
N VAL A 182 2.77 4.20 -7.33
CA VAL A 182 2.67 4.75 -5.96
C VAL A 182 3.80 4.23 -5.07
N THR A 183 4.20 2.97 -5.22
CA THR A 183 5.27 2.33 -4.45
C THR A 183 6.62 2.96 -4.78
N GLU A 184 6.90 3.23 -6.04
CA GLU A 184 8.12 3.92 -6.47
C GLU A 184 8.23 5.31 -5.82
N LEU A 185 7.15 6.09 -5.82
CA LEU A 185 7.12 7.37 -5.10
C LEU A 185 7.31 7.20 -3.59
N CYS A 186 6.68 6.20 -2.99
CA CYS A 186 6.83 5.94 -1.56
C CYS A 186 8.28 5.63 -1.19
N LEU A 187 8.96 4.80 -2.00
CA LEU A 187 10.36 4.44 -1.78
C LEU A 187 11.28 5.65 -2.01
N LEU A 188 11.02 6.46 -3.04
CA LEU A 188 11.77 7.70 -3.29
C LEU A 188 11.66 8.66 -2.10
N PHE A 189 10.45 8.89 -1.59
CA PHE A 189 10.20 9.82 -0.48
C PHE A 189 10.71 9.33 0.88
N GLN A 190 11.09 8.06 0.99
CA GLN A 190 11.70 7.48 2.19
C GLN A 190 13.22 7.45 2.13
N LYS A 191 13.84 7.85 1.02
CA LYS A 191 15.31 7.94 0.92
C LYS A 191 15.84 8.98 1.92
N LYS A 192 16.93 8.63 2.60
CA LYS A 192 17.62 9.53 3.55
C LYS A 192 18.12 10.80 2.85
N ASP A 193 18.68 10.64 1.66
CA ASP A 193 19.30 11.71 0.88
C ASP A 193 18.42 12.08 -0.32
N LEU A 194 17.14 12.35 -0.05
CA LEU A 194 16.19 12.83 -1.07
C LEU A 194 16.53 14.27 -1.46
N ASP A 195 16.86 14.48 -2.73
CA ASP A 195 16.95 15.82 -3.32
C ASP A 195 15.54 16.44 -3.43
N PRO A 196 15.26 17.58 -2.75
CA PRO A 196 13.98 18.26 -2.85
C PRO A 196 13.57 18.63 -4.28
N ALA A 197 14.53 18.86 -5.18
CA ALA A 197 14.24 19.17 -6.59
C ALA A 197 13.58 17.99 -7.32
N LEU A 198 13.84 16.75 -6.87
CA LEU A 198 13.24 15.54 -7.45
C LEU A 198 11.79 15.33 -7.03
N VAL A 199 11.33 15.98 -5.96
CA VAL A 199 9.98 15.76 -5.43
C VAL A 199 8.92 16.14 -6.46
N ASP A 200 8.94 17.38 -6.96
CA ASP A 200 7.94 17.87 -7.91
C ASP A 200 8.00 17.10 -9.25
N VAL A 201 9.21 16.83 -9.74
CA VAL A 201 9.44 16.07 -10.98
C VAL A 201 8.81 14.68 -10.91
N ASN A 202 9.05 13.94 -9.82
CA ASN A 202 8.54 12.58 -9.66
C ASN A 202 7.03 12.57 -9.38
N VAL A 203 6.50 13.53 -8.62
CA VAL A 203 5.04 13.67 -8.44
C VAL A 203 4.35 13.90 -9.79
N LYS A 204 4.86 14.81 -10.61
CA LYS A 204 4.32 15.08 -11.95
C LYS A 204 4.47 13.88 -12.88
N HIS A 205 5.55 13.12 -12.78
CA HIS A 205 5.71 11.87 -13.52
C HIS A 205 4.65 10.85 -13.13
N ALA A 206 4.53 10.53 -11.84
CA ALA A 206 3.54 9.60 -11.34
C ALA A 206 2.10 10.01 -11.70
N LEU A 207 1.78 11.30 -11.60
CA LEU A 207 0.47 11.82 -11.99
C LEU A 207 0.18 11.56 -13.48
N ARG A 208 1.16 11.78 -14.36
CA ARG A 208 1.02 11.49 -15.79
C ARG A 208 0.79 10.00 -16.05
N GLU A 209 1.53 9.12 -15.38
CA GLU A 209 1.34 7.68 -15.54
C GLU A 209 -0.03 7.22 -15.05
N LEU A 210 -0.49 7.73 -13.90
CA LEU A 210 -1.84 7.46 -13.39
C LEU A 210 -2.93 8.00 -14.33
N GLN A 211 -2.72 9.18 -14.94
CA GLN A 211 -3.63 9.75 -15.93
C GLN A 211 -3.71 8.88 -17.19
N LYS A 212 -2.60 8.35 -17.69
CA LYS A 212 -2.61 7.41 -18.82
C LYS A 212 -3.48 6.18 -18.53
N HIS A 213 -3.35 5.59 -17.33
CA HIS A 213 -4.20 4.46 -16.93
C HIS A 213 -5.69 4.83 -16.90
N ARG A 214 -6.03 6.03 -16.40
CA ARG A 214 -7.41 6.53 -16.39
C ARG A 214 -7.94 6.75 -17.81
N ASP A 215 -7.18 7.43 -18.64
CA ASP A 215 -7.63 7.88 -19.96
C ASP A 215 -7.74 6.71 -20.95
N HIS A 216 -6.87 5.70 -20.83
CA HIS A 216 -7.02 4.45 -21.56
C HIS A 216 -8.34 3.74 -21.20
N ALA A 217 -8.74 3.75 -19.93
CA ALA A 217 -9.98 3.13 -19.47
C ALA A 217 -11.26 3.87 -19.92
N THR A 218 -11.17 5.18 -20.22
CA THR A 218 -12.34 6.02 -20.59
C THR A 218 -12.49 6.24 -22.10
N SER A 219 -11.48 5.92 -22.91
CA SER A 219 -11.57 5.93 -24.38
C SER A 219 -12.62 4.92 -24.89
N SER A 220 -13.28 5.22 -26.02
CA SER A 220 -14.31 4.35 -26.62
C SER A 220 -13.81 2.94 -26.97
N GLU A 221 -12.49 2.76 -27.11
CA GLU A 221 -11.85 1.44 -27.28
C GLU A 221 -11.85 0.61 -25.97
N GLY A 222 -11.76 1.27 -24.80
CA GLY A 222 -11.86 0.62 -23.49
C GLY A 222 -13.28 0.19 -23.12
N LEU A 223 -14.30 0.89 -23.65
CA LEU A 223 -15.73 0.56 -23.48
C LEU A 223 -16.24 -0.46 -24.51
N SER A 224 -15.55 -0.64 -25.64
CA SER A 224 -15.84 -1.67 -26.66
C SER A 224 -15.24 -3.04 -26.35
N GLY A 225 -14.73 -3.26 -25.13
CA GLY A 225 -14.24 -4.57 -24.71
C GLY A 225 -12.82 -4.91 -25.18
N LYS A 226 -11.95 -3.91 -25.33
CA LYS A 226 -10.51 -4.16 -25.40
C LYS A 226 -9.85 -3.63 -24.13
N PRO A 227 -9.57 -4.53 -23.19
CA PRO A 227 -8.78 -4.17 -22.03
C PRO A 227 -7.40 -3.66 -22.47
N GLY A 228 -6.80 -2.75 -21.71
CA GLY A 228 -5.45 -2.25 -22.04
C GLY A 228 -4.44 -3.39 -22.21
N SER A 229 -3.33 -3.14 -22.92
CA SER A 229 -2.39 -4.17 -23.43
C SER A 229 -2.11 -5.36 -22.49
N TYR A 230 -1.99 -5.12 -21.18
CA TYR A 230 -1.79 -6.16 -20.16
C TYR A 230 -3.02 -7.05 -19.89
N ILE A 231 -4.21 -6.47 -19.92
CA ILE A 231 -5.46 -7.20 -19.77
C ILE A 231 -5.89 -7.81 -21.13
N GLU A 232 -5.51 -7.23 -22.28
CA GLU A 232 -5.65 -7.85 -23.60
C GLU A 232 -4.76 -9.10 -23.71
N GLU A 233 -3.51 -9.04 -23.25
CA GLU A 233 -2.61 -10.20 -23.18
C GLU A 233 -3.16 -11.30 -22.27
N PHE A 234 -3.85 -10.94 -21.19
CA PHE A 234 -4.46 -11.89 -20.26
C PHE A 234 -5.80 -12.48 -20.76
N LEU A 235 -6.70 -11.66 -21.32
CA LEU A 235 -8.00 -12.14 -21.83
C LEU A 235 -7.87 -12.90 -23.15
N LEU A 236 -6.88 -12.59 -23.99
CA LEU A 236 -6.67 -13.25 -25.28
C LEU A 236 -5.65 -14.39 -25.22
N LYS A 237 -4.69 -14.39 -24.28
CA LYS A 237 -3.71 -15.48 -24.09
C LYS A 237 -3.92 -16.26 -22.79
N GLY A 238 -5.17 -16.35 -22.34
CA GLY A 238 -5.53 -17.20 -21.21
C GLY A 238 -4.90 -18.58 -21.35
N VAL A 239 -4.03 -18.89 -20.39
CA VAL A 239 -3.25 -20.14 -20.28
C VAL A 239 -2.09 -20.22 -21.29
N VAL A 240 -0.87 -20.32 -20.74
CA VAL A 240 0.42 -20.55 -21.41
C VAL A 240 1.11 -19.29 -21.99
N THR A 241 2.06 -18.73 -21.23
CA THR A 241 3.49 -18.84 -21.57
C THR A 241 4.40 -18.28 -20.47
N ARG A 242 5.37 -19.11 -20.08
CA ARG A 242 6.58 -18.77 -19.31
C ARG A 242 7.33 -17.63 -20.00
N GLN A 243 7.79 -16.65 -19.21
CA GLN A 243 8.89 -15.67 -19.44
C GLN A 243 8.50 -14.21 -19.09
N GLN A 244 8.36 -13.91 -17.80
CA GLN A 244 8.57 -12.55 -17.26
C GLN A 244 9.27 -12.64 -15.89
N GLU A 245 10.47 -13.22 -15.84
CA GLU A 245 11.24 -13.36 -14.60
C GLU A 245 12.26 -12.24 -14.32
N ASN A 246 12.35 -11.16 -15.12
CA ASN A 246 13.51 -10.26 -15.02
C ASN A 246 13.27 -8.77 -14.72
N TRP A 247 12.10 -8.35 -14.22
CA TRP A 247 11.85 -6.92 -13.99
C TRP A 247 12.11 -6.39 -12.57
N TYR A 248 12.40 -7.24 -11.59
CA TYR A 248 12.68 -6.76 -10.22
C TYR A 248 13.72 -7.62 -9.50
N ARG A 249 15.00 -7.46 -9.89
CA ARG A 249 16.11 -7.60 -8.92
C ARG A 249 16.45 -6.19 -8.45
N PRO A 250 16.41 -5.88 -7.14
CA PRO A 250 17.07 -4.67 -6.66
C PRO A 250 18.55 -4.82 -7.01
N VAL A 251 19.07 -3.89 -7.81
CA VAL A 251 20.51 -3.71 -7.98
C VAL A 251 21.04 -3.25 -6.62
N ILE A 252 21.34 -4.22 -5.77
CA ILE A 252 22.29 -4.04 -4.68
C ILE A 252 23.65 -4.20 -5.39
N GLN A 253 24.24 -3.08 -5.77
CA GLN A 253 25.66 -3.03 -6.10
C GLN A 253 26.42 -2.80 -4.80
N ASP A 254 27.42 -3.66 -4.60
CA ASP A 254 28.42 -3.61 -3.53
C ASP A 254 29.17 -2.26 -3.46
#